data_AF-A0A9R0VZI7-F1
#
_entry.id   AF-A0A9R0VZI7-F1
#
_cell.length_a   1.000
_cell.length_b   1.000
_cell.length_c   1.000
_cell.angle_alpha   90.00
_cell.angle_beta   90.00
_cell.angle_gamma   90.00
#
_symmetry.space_group_name_H-M   'P 1'
#
loop_
_entity.id
_entity.type
_entity.pdbx_description
1 polymer ?
#
loop_
_entity_poly.entity_id
_entity_poly.type
_entity_poly.pdbx_seq_one_letter_code
_entity_poly.pdbx_strand_id
1 'polypeptide(L)'
;MHAMDTHIFEWRLACGKTGYDYKSVKRWTTSRKLGYELIECDKIFVPVHQNVHWCLAIINMKAKTVQYLDSLGGDDLRVYEMLARYIVDEVKDKSNKEIDISSWTKESIDRIPLQENGWDCGMFMLKYIDFHSRGVGLSFRQDHMEYFRRRTAKEILRLRAD
;
A
#
# COMPACT_ATOMS: atom_id res chain seq x y z
N MET A 1 -6.18 -8.23 -7.04
CA MET A 1 -5.60 -7.22 -6.13
C MET A 1 -4.76 -7.94 -5.10
N HIS A 2 -3.69 -7.32 -4.61
CA HIS A 2 -2.82 -7.88 -3.58
C HIS A 2 -2.58 -6.86 -2.47
N ALA A 3 -2.45 -7.31 -1.22
CA ALA A 3 -2.04 -6.45 -0.10
C ALA A 3 -0.75 -7.03 0.49
N MET A 4 0.28 -6.19 0.55
CA MET A 4 1.59 -6.53 1.10
C MET A 4 1.56 -6.56 2.62
N ASP A 5 2.51 -7.32 3.18
CA ASP A 5 2.82 -7.28 4.59
C ASP A 5 3.48 -5.95 4.99
N THR A 6 3.22 -5.49 6.21
CA THR A 6 3.68 -4.21 6.76
C THR A 6 5.20 -4.09 6.89
N HIS A 7 5.92 -5.20 6.96
CA HIS A 7 7.37 -5.20 7.17
C HIS A 7 8.17 -4.97 5.88
N ILE A 8 7.52 -4.92 4.72
CA ILE A 8 8.21 -4.84 3.42
C ILE A 8 8.93 -3.50 3.26
N PHE A 9 8.28 -2.40 3.64
CA PHE A 9 8.69 -1.06 3.24
C PHE A 9 9.75 -0.48 4.19
N GLU A 10 9.44 -0.37 5.48
CA GLU A 10 10.30 0.33 6.45
C GLU A 10 11.57 -0.46 6.81
N TRP A 11 11.46 -1.80 6.93
CA TRP A 11 12.52 -2.62 7.51
C TRP A 11 13.42 -3.35 6.50
N ARG A 12 13.04 -3.40 5.23
CA ARG A 12 13.71 -4.26 4.25
C ARG A 12 14.00 -3.55 2.95
N LEU A 13 12.96 -3.04 2.27
CA LEU A 13 13.15 -2.38 0.99
C LEU A 13 13.99 -1.10 1.13
N ALA A 14 13.77 -0.30 2.18
CA ALA A 14 14.50 0.95 2.42
C ALA A 14 15.87 0.80 3.12
N CYS A 15 16.28 -0.42 3.55
CA CYS A 15 17.45 -0.62 4.43
C CYS A 15 18.80 -0.84 3.72
N GLY A 16 18.89 -0.67 2.40
CA GLY A 16 20.15 -0.84 1.66
C GLY A 16 21.17 0.28 1.94
N LYS A 17 22.46 0.04 1.66
CA LYS A 17 23.52 1.08 1.73
C LYS A 17 23.21 2.35 0.91
N THR A 18 22.35 2.21 -0.09
CA THR A 18 21.86 3.26 -0.98
C THR A 18 20.37 3.58 -0.78
N GLY A 19 19.75 3.12 0.33
CA GLY A 19 18.33 3.31 0.61
C GLY A 19 17.37 2.39 -0.18
N TYR A 20 17.88 1.35 -0.86
CA TYR A 20 17.07 0.38 -1.60
C TYR A 20 17.71 -1.02 -1.60
N ASP A 21 16.96 -2.07 -1.23
CA ASP A 21 17.42 -3.46 -1.26
C ASP A 21 16.33 -4.47 -1.65
N TYR A 22 16.18 -4.69 -2.96
CA TYR A 22 15.27 -5.72 -3.50
C TYR A 22 15.60 -7.15 -3.02
N LYS A 23 16.88 -7.48 -2.80
CA LYS A 23 17.28 -8.87 -2.44
C LYS A 23 16.67 -9.29 -1.10
N SER A 24 16.48 -8.33 -0.19
CA SER A 24 15.88 -8.56 1.13
C SER A 24 14.40 -8.94 1.06
N VAL A 25 13.67 -8.48 0.02
CA VAL A 25 12.22 -8.71 -0.14
C VAL A 25 11.86 -9.69 -1.26
N LYS A 26 12.80 -10.02 -2.16
CA LYS A 26 12.60 -10.91 -3.33
C LYS A 26 11.87 -12.23 -3.04
N ARG A 27 11.94 -12.77 -1.82
CA ARG A 27 11.31 -14.06 -1.46
C ARG A 27 9.88 -13.96 -0.96
N TRP A 28 9.29 -12.77 -0.90
CA TRP A 28 7.99 -12.55 -0.24
C TRP A 28 6.83 -12.91 -1.16
N THR A 29 6.99 -12.59 -2.44
CA THR A 29 5.99 -12.66 -3.51
C THR A 29 6.31 -13.77 -4.52
N THR A 30 6.91 -14.87 -4.06
CA THR A 30 7.22 -15.99 -4.96
C THR A 30 5.94 -16.64 -5.46
N SER A 31 5.94 -17.11 -6.72
CA SER A 31 4.76 -17.76 -7.32
C SER A 31 4.30 -18.99 -6.51
N ARG A 32 5.21 -19.68 -5.81
CA ARG A 32 4.85 -20.77 -4.87
C ARG A 32 4.03 -20.29 -3.67
N LYS A 33 4.27 -19.07 -3.17
CA LYS A 33 3.55 -18.51 -2.01
C LYS A 33 2.22 -17.90 -2.40
N LEU A 34 2.18 -17.17 -3.52
CA LEU A 34 0.99 -16.41 -3.92
C LEU A 34 0.08 -17.18 -4.88
N GLY A 35 0.64 -18.08 -5.69
CA GLY A 35 -0.07 -18.73 -6.80
C GLY A 35 -0.25 -17.84 -8.03
N TYR A 36 0.17 -16.57 -7.95
CA TYR A 36 0.14 -15.56 -9.01
C TYR A 36 1.32 -14.60 -8.86
N GLU A 37 1.54 -13.77 -9.86
CA GLU A 37 2.56 -12.73 -9.89
C GLU A 37 1.93 -11.35 -9.69
N LEU A 38 2.68 -10.41 -9.11
CA LEU A 38 2.15 -9.07 -8.85
C LEU A 38 1.71 -8.33 -10.12
N ILE A 39 2.34 -8.65 -11.26
CA ILE A 39 1.98 -8.06 -12.55
C ILE A 39 0.55 -8.39 -12.99
N GLU A 40 -0.03 -9.46 -12.46
CA GLU A 40 -1.40 -9.89 -12.75
C GLU A 40 -2.44 -9.15 -11.88
N CYS A 41 -1.99 -8.35 -10.91
CA CYS A 41 -2.87 -7.61 -10.02
C CYS A 41 -3.24 -6.24 -10.58
N ASP A 42 -4.52 -5.87 -10.49
CA ASP A 42 -4.96 -4.49 -10.82
C ASP A 42 -4.36 -3.43 -9.90
N LYS A 43 -4.36 -3.72 -8.60
CA LYS A 43 -3.86 -2.86 -7.52
C LYS A 43 -3.07 -3.68 -6.52
N ILE A 44 -2.00 -3.10 -6.02
CA ILE A 44 -1.15 -3.63 -4.96
C ILE A 44 -1.14 -2.59 -3.83
N PHE A 45 -1.64 -2.99 -2.66
CA PHE A 45 -1.66 -2.16 -1.45
C PHE A 45 -0.38 -2.41 -0.66
N VAL A 46 0.33 -1.35 -0.30
CA VAL A 46 1.59 -1.40 0.45
C VAL A 46 1.43 -0.57 1.71
N PRO A 47 1.14 -1.20 2.87
CA PRO A 47 1.20 -0.50 4.15
C PRO A 47 2.60 0.06 4.39
N VAL A 48 2.67 1.34 4.74
CA VAL A 48 3.91 2.05 5.03
C VAL A 48 3.88 2.46 6.48
N HIS A 49 4.77 1.88 7.29
CA HIS A 49 4.99 2.32 8.65
C HIS A 49 6.12 3.35 8.65
N GLN A 50 5.89 4.48 9.33
CA GLN A 50 6.88 5.53 9.55
C GLN A 50 6.95 5.84 11.04
N ASN A 51 7.90 5.24 11.75
CA ASN A 51 8.09 5.36 13.21
C ASN A 51 6.87 4.94 14.06
N VAL A 52 5.86 5.81 14.18
CA VAL A 52 4.64 5.61 14.96
C VAL A 52 3.37 5.86 14.13
N HIS A 53 3.54 6.12 12.83
CA HIS A 53 2.47 6.52 11.93
C HIS A 53 2.30 5.52 10.79
N TRP A 54 1.04 5.22 10.46
CA TRP A 54 0.69 4.30 9.38
C TRP A 54 0.12 5.08 8.19
N CYS A 55 0.73 4.84 7.03
CA CYS A 55 0.30 5.35 5.74
C CYS A 55 0.04 4.20 4.77
N LEU A 56 -0.55 4.50 3.62
CA LEU A 56 -0.78 3.52 2.57
C LEU A 56 -0.17 4.00 1.25
N ALA A 57 0.65 3.19 0.63
CA ALA A 57 0.95 3.35 -0.79
C ALA A 57 0.10 2.37 -1.63
N ILE A 58 -0.30 2.81 -2.82
CA ILE A 58 -1.08 1.99 -3.75
C ILE A 58 -0.39 2.02 -5.10
N ILE A 59 0.04 0.85 -5.57
CA ILE A 59 0.51 0.68 -6.95
C ILE A 59 -0.69 0.25 -7.78
N ASN A 60 -1.09 1.07 -8.74
CA ASN A 60 -2.17 0.78 -9.68
C ASN A 60 -1.58 0.36 -11.02
N MET A 61 -1.51 -0.96 -11.26
CA MET A 61 -0.91 -1.51 -12.49
C MET A 61 -1.72 -1.13 -13.74
N LYS A 62 -3.04 -1.00 -13.62
CA LYS A 62 -3.92 -0.64 -14.73
C LYS A 62 -3.80 0.84 -15.11
N ALA A 63 -3.82 1.72 -14.11
CA ALA A 63 -3.72 3.17 -14.33
C ALA A 63 -2.27 3.63 -14.51
N LYS A 64 -1.28 2.76 -14.22
CA LYS A 64 0.15 3.10 -14.19
C LYS A 64 0.45 4.25 -13.22
N THR A 65 -0.18 4.22 -12.05
CA THR A 65 0.02 5.24 -11.02
C THR A 65 0.52 4.64 -9.72
N VAL A 66 1.26 5.45 -8.96
CA VAL A 66 1.56 5.15 -7.56
C VAL A 66 1.02 6.29 -6.71
N GLN A 67 0.15 5.94 -5.76
CA GLN A 67 -0.48 6.84 -4.82
C GLN A 67 0.16 6.68 -3.43
N TYR A 68 0.25 7.76 -2.68
CA TYR A 68 0.62 7.75 -1.26
C TYR A 68 -0.46 8.47 -0.46
N LEU A 69 -1.07 7.76 0.48
CA LEU A 69 -2.20 8.22 1.28
C LEU A 69 -1.77 8.30 2.74
N ASP A 70 -1.80 9.52 3.26
CA ASP A 70 -1.41 9.85 4.62
C ASP A 70 -2.55 10.62 5.29
N SER A 71 -3.14 10.03 6.33
CA SER A 71 -4.24 10.66 7.07
C SER A 71 -3.82 11.90 7.87
N LEU A 72 -2.53 12.16 8.06
CA LEU A 72 -2.00 13.42 8.60
C LEU A 72 -1.65 14.44 7.50
N GLY A 73 -1.93 14.14 6.23
CA GLY A 73 -1.70 15.04 5.10
C GLY A 73 -0.24 15.11 4.65
N GLY A 74 0.60 14.16 5.07
CA GLY A 74 1.97 14.03 4.59
C GLY A 74 2.06 13.52 3.16
N ASP A 75 3.22 13.71 2.56
CA ASP A 75 3.55 13.22 1.23
C ASP A 75 5.02 12.79 1.20
N ASP A 76 5.33 11.69 0.50
CA ASP A 76 6.69 11.15 0.43
C ASP A 76 7.03 10.66 -0.99
N LEU A 77 7.76 11.49 -1.73
CA LEU A 77 8.25 11.17 -3.07
C LEU A 77 9.18 9.95 -3.07
N ARG A 78 9.89 9.67 -1.97
CA ARG A 78 10.81 8.53 -1.91
C ARG A 78 10.05 7.22 -1.95
N VAL A 79 8.86 7.16 -1.34
CA VAL A 79 7.96 6.00 -1.41
C VAL A 79 7.59 5.72 -2.86
N TYR A 80 7.22 6.76 -3.62
CA TYR A 80 6.93 6.65 -5.04
C TYR A 80 8.12 6.05 -5.81
N GLU A 81 9.31 6.65 -5.70
CA GLU A 81 10.51 6.22 -6.43
C GLU A 81 10.91 4.79 -6.10
N MET A 82 10.87 4.42 -4.81
CA MET A 82 11.20 3.07 -4.36
C MET A 82 10.20 2.02 -4.87
N LEU A 83 8.90 2.32 -4.85
CA LEU A 83 7.88 1.39 -5.31
C LEU A 83 7.85 1.24 -6.84
N ALA A 84 8.09 2.33 -7.56
CA ALA A 84 8.26 2.28 -9.02
C ALA A 84 9.49 1.44 -9.40
N ARG A 85 10.60 1.59 -8.68
CA ARG A 85 11.77 0.72 -8.88
C ARG A 85 11.49 -0.74 -8.49
N TYR A 86 10.81 -0.95 -7.37
CA TYR A 86 10.44 -2.28 -6.88
C TYR A 86 9.63 -3.06 -7.91
N ILE A 87 8.61 -2.44 -8.54
CA ILE A 87 7.78 -3.17 -9.50
C ILE A 87 8.58 -3.58 -10.74
N VAL A 88 9.55 -2.79 -11.19
CA VAL A 88 10.46 -3.16 -12.29
C VAL A 88 11.28 -4.39 -11.93
N ASP A 89 11.94 -4.37 -10.77
CA ASP A 89 12.79 -5.47 -10.31
C ASP A 89 11.96 -6.75 -10.06
N GLU A 90 10.78 -6.60 -9.47
CA GLU A 90 9.86 -7.70 -9.18
C GLU A 90 9.35 -8.37 -10.46
N VAL A 91 8.88 -7.59 -11.43
CA VAL A 91 8.40 -8.10 -12.73
C VAL A 91 9.52 -8.81 -13.49
N LYS A 92 10.73 -8.23 -13.48
CA LYS A 92 11.88 -8.84 -14.14
C LYS A 92 12.25 -10.17 -13.48
N ASP A 93 12.23 -10.22 -12.15
CA ASP A 93 12.64 -11.41 -11.39
C ASP A 93 11.61 -12.56 -11.44
N LYS A 94 10.30 -12.25 -11.40
CA LYS A 94 9.25 -13.28 -11.36
C LYS A 94 8.83 -13.76 -12.73
N SER A 95 8.64 -12.80 -13.64
CA SER A 95 8.03 -13.08 -14.94
C SER A 95 9.04 -13.09 -16.09
N ASN A 96 10.28 -12.65 -15.85
CA ASN A 96 11.27 -12.33 -16.89
C ASN A 96 10.74 -11.34 -17.96
N LYS A 97 9.72 -10.56 -17.60
CA LYS A 97 9.13 -9.52 -18.45
C LYS A 97 9.80 -8.18 -18.15
N GLU A 98 9.62 -7.24 -19.06
CA GLU A 98 10.04 -5.86 -18.86
C GLU A 98 8.80 -4.97 -18.79
N ILE A 99 8.81 -4.04 -17.85
CA ILE A 99 7.74 -3.06 -17.66
C ILE A 99 8.33 -1.67 -17.79
N ASP A 100 7.72 -0.88 -18.66
CA ASP A 100 8.08 0.53 -18.84
C ASP A 100 7.31 1.38 -17.82
N ILE A 101 8.07 1.96 -16.89
CA ILE A 101 7.56 2.88 -15.86
C ILE A 101 7.76 4.36 -16.22
N SER A 102 8.31 4.68 -17.39
CA SER A 102 8.54 6.09 -17.79
C SER A 102 7.24 6.90 -17.92
N SER A 103 6.14 6.20 -18.26
CA SER A 103 4.78 6.76 -18.33
C SER A 103 4.05 6.76 -16.99
N TRP A 104 4.64 6.20 -15.94
CA TRP A 104 3.98 6.13 -14.64
C TRP A 104 4.02 7.47 -13.94
N THR A 105 2.93 7.80 -13.24
CA THR A 105 2.81 9.07 -12.54
C THR A 105 2.55 8.88 -11.06
N LYS A 106 3.07 9.83 -10.28
CA LYS A 106 2.66 10.02 -8.91
C LYS A 106 1.27 10.65 -8.93
N GLU A 107 0.29 9.97 -8.38
CA GLU A 107 -1.07 10.47 -8.32
C GLU A 107 -1.33 11.09 -6.95
N SER A 108 -1.47 12.41 -6.93
CA SER A 108 -1.89 13.17 -5.75
C SER A 108 -3.41 13.17 -5.68
N ILE A 109 -3.97 12.82 -4.52
CA ILE A 109 -5.42 12.89 -4.29
C ILE A 109 -5.71 14.14 -3.47
N ASP A 110 -6.36 15.12 -4.10
CA ASP A 110 -6.62 16.44 -3.48
C ASP A 110 -7.56 16.38 -2.26
N ARG A 111 -8.31 15.28 -2.07
CA ARG A 111 -9.31 15.15 -1.00
C ARG A 111 -9.37 13.73 -0.43
N ILE A 112 -8.46 13.43 0.48
CA ILE A 112 -8.55 12.24 1.34
C ILE A 112 -9.11 12.62 2.72
N PRO A 113 -9.88 11.74 3.38
CA PRO A 113 -10.25 11.93 4.78
C PRO A 113 -9.02 12.07 5.67
N LEU A 114 -8.92 13.14 6.46
CA LEU A 114 -7.79 13.33 7.38
C LEU A 114 -8.16 12.90 8.80
N GLN A 115 -7.18 12.41 9.55
CA GLN A 115 -7.32 12.13 10.97
C GLN A 115 -7.15 13.42 11.78
N GLU A 116 -7.83 13.50 12.91
CA GLU A 116 -7.79 14.64 13.84
C GLU A 116 -7.13 14.26 15.18
N ASN A 117 -6.57 13.05 15.28
CA ASN A 117 -5.90 12.54 16.47
C ASN A 117 -4.59 11.80 16.13
N GLY A 118 -3.87 11.27 17.13
CA GLY A 118 -2.56 10.62 16.96
C GLY A 118 -2.56 9.09 16.88
N TRP A 119 -3.71 8.42 16.91
CA TRP A 119 -3.81 6.96 17.09
C TRP A 119 -4.76 6.26 16.11
N ASP A 120 -5.38 7.01 15.21
CA ASP A 120 -6.32 6.50 14.20
C ASP A 120 -5.69 6.19 12.85
N CYS A 121 -4.41 6.52 12.62
CA CYS A 121 -3.72 6.31 11.34
C CYS A 121 -3.87 4.89 10.78
N GLY A 122 -3.75 3.86 11.63
CA GLY A 122 -3.95 2.47 11.22
C GLY A 122 -5.40 2.18 10.75
N MET A 123 -6.40 2.82 11.36
CA MET A 123 -7.80 2.68 10.94
C MET A 123 -8.10 3.42 9.64
N PHE A 124 -7.52 4.61 9.45
CA PHE A 124 -7.60 5.33 8.17
C PHE A 124 -6.94 4.51 7.06
N MET A 125 -5.74 3.97 7.28
CA MET A 125 -5.05 3.08 6.36
C MET A 125 -5.94 1.88 5.96
N LEU A 126 -6.54 1.18 6.93
CA LEU A 126 -7.45 0.07 6.66
C LEU A 126 -8.67 0.50 5.83
N LYS A 127 -9.23 1.68 6.12
CA LYS A 127 -10.38 2.21 5.37
C LYS A 127 -10.00 2.69 3.98
N TYR A 128 -8.80 3.22 3.77
CA TYR A 128 -8.29 3.48 2.42
C TYR A 128 -8.21 2.18 1.62
N ILE A 129 -7.66 1.10 2.17
CA ILE A 129 -7.61 -0.20 1.49
C ILE A 129 -9.03 -0.68 1.15
N ASP A 130 -9.94 -0.67 2.12
CA ASP A 130 -11.33 -1.14 1.97
C ASP A 130 -12.04 -0.43 0.81
N PHE A 131 -12.02 0.90 0.78
CA PHE A 131 -12.67 1.69 -0.25
C PHE A 131 -11.99 1.55 -1.63
N HIS A 132 -10.66 1.63 -1.69
CA HIS A 132 -9.93 1.48 -2.95
C HIS A 132 -10.05 0.06 -3.53
N SER A 133 -10.19 -0.97 -2.69
CA SER A 133 -10.39 -2.35 -3.12
C SER A 133 -11.75 -2.56 -3.79
N ARG A 134 -12.78 -1.84 -3.32
CA ARG A 134 -14.13 -1.86 -3.91
C ARG A 134 -14.28 -0.91 -5.10
N GLY A 135 -13.26 -0.11 -5.40
CA GLY A 135 -13.31 0.89 -6.48
C GLY A 135 -14.27 2.04 -6.20
N VAL A 136 -14.53 2.34 -4.92
CA VAL A 136 -15.43 3.42 -4.50
C VAL A 136 -14.63 4.59 -3.91
N GLY A 137 -15.15 5.80 -4.05
CA GLY A 137 -14.52 7.01 -3.51
C GLY A 137 -14.55 7.04 -1.98
N LEU A 138 -13.52 7.61 -1.36
CA LEU A 138 -13.34 7.70 0.09
C LEU A 138 -14.44 8.55 0.75
N SER A 139 -15.55 7.93 1.14
CA SER A 139 -16.70 8.59 1.77
C SER A 139 -16.81 8.27 3.26
N PHE A 140 -15.75 8.58 4.01
CA PHE A 140 -15.75 8.50 5.48
C PHE A 140 -15.01 9.67 6.12
N ARG A 141 -15.15 9.79 7.44
CA ARG A 141 -14.64 10.91 8.25
C ARG A 141 -14.15 10.41 9.61
N GLN A 142 -13.51 11.29 10.37
CA GLN A 142 -12.96 11.00 11.71
C GLN A 142 -14.03 10.51 12.72
N ASP A 143 -15.24 11.03 12.66
CA ASP A 143 -16.37 10.65 13.53
C ASP A 143 -16.82 9.19 13.34
N HIS A 144 -16.57 8.59 12.17
CA HIS A 144 -16.85 7.18 11.92
C HIS A 144 -15.84 6.22 12.56
N MET A 145 -14.69 6.71 13.04
CA MET A 145 -13.59 5.85 13.46
C MET A 145 -13.93 4.97 14.66
N GLU A 146 -14.70 5.48 15.62
CA GLU A 146 -15.13 4.68 16.78
C GLU A 146 -15.96 3.47 16.32
N TYR A 147 -16.91 3.70 15.40
CA TYR A 147 -17.69 2.64 14.80
C TYR A 147 -16.80 1.64 14.04
N PHE A 148 -15.87 2.15 13.21
CA PHE A 148 -14.98 1.28 12.45
C PHE A 148 -14.08 0.42 13.34
N ARG A 149 -13.56 0.96 14.45
CA ARG A 149 -12.77 0.17 15.42
C ARG A 149 -13.56 -0.99 16.00
N ARG A 150 -14.78 -0.71 16.48
CA ARG A 150 -15.68 -1.75 17.01
C ARG A 150 -16.04 -2.77 15.94
N ARG A 151 -16.29 -2.31 14.71
CA ARG A 151 -16.61 -3.19 13.56
C ARG A 151 -15.43 -4.07 13.19
N THR A 152 -14.23 -3.52 13.02
CA THR A 152 -13.01 -4.28 12.71
C THR A 152 -12.72 -5.32 13.79
N ALA A 153 -12.85 -4.97 15.06
CA ALA A 153 -12.70 -5.94 16.15
C ALA A 153 -13.69 -7.11 16.02
N LYS A 154 -14.96 -6.82 15.70
CA LYS A 154 -15.99 -7.83 15.46
C LYS A 154 -15.69 -8.70 14.23
N GLU A 155 -15.21 -8.09 13.13
CA GLU A 155 -14.84 -8.80 11.89
C GLU A 155 -13.66 -9.75 12.13
N ILE A 156 -12.64 -9.32 12.88
CA ILE A 156 -11.50 -10.14 13.29
C ILE A 156 -11.97 -11.33 14.15
N LEU A 157 -12.79 -11.08 15.17
CA LEU A 157 -13.32 -12.14 16.04
C LEU A 157 -14.17 -13.16 15.27
N ARG A 158 -14.80 -12.74 14.17
CA ARG A 158 -15.61 -13.60 13.30
C ARG A 158 -14.84 -14.23 12.15
N LEU A 159 -13.57 -13.86 11.96
CA LEU A 159 -12.77 -14.22 10.80
C LEU A 159 -13.49 -13.93 9.46
N ARG A 160 -14.29 -12.85 9.43
CA ARG A 160 -15.15 -12.48 8.30
C ARG A 160 -15.34 -10.97 8.24
N ALA A 161 -15.02 -10.39 7.09
CA ALA A 161 -15.37 -9.02 6.74
C ALA A 161 -16.79 -9.00 6.14
N ASP A 162 -17.63 -8.07 6.62
CA ASP A 162 -19.01 -7.86 6.14
C ASP A 162 -19.11 -6.59 5.27
#